data_AF-A0A0R2T141-F1
#
_entry.id   AF-A0A0R2T141-F1
#
_cell.length_a   1.000
_cell.length_b   1.000
_cell.length_c   1.000
_cell.angle_alpha   90.00
_cell.angle_beta   90.00
_cell.angle_gamma   90.00
#
_symmetry.space_group_name_H-M   'P 1'
#
loop_
_entity.id
_entity.type
_entity.pdbx_description
1 polymer ?
#
loop_
_entity_poly.entity_id
_entity_poly.type
_entity_poly.pdbx_seq_one_letter_code
_entity_poly.pdbx_strand_id
1 'polypeptide(L)'
;RTMQSQRQGALNSDIKASALEDACQLTDAKKAMLVKLLEDLKVSARGAHRILRMARTIADYDGDTEVGERHFLEAASYRRCAAMEGLL
;
A
#
# COMPACT_ATOMS: atom_id res chain seq x y z
N ARG A 1 11.58 6.19 8.96
CA ARG A 1 10.88 6.11 10.27
C ARG A 1 10.34 7.46 10.74
N THR A 2 11.06 8.56 10.52
CA THR A 2 10.61 9.91 10.92
C THR A 2 9.25 10.30 10.33
N MET A 3 9.03 10.04 9.03
CA MET A 3 7.77 10.39 8.34
C MET A 3 6.53 9.74 8.95
N GLN A 4 6.52 8.41 9.12
CA GLN A 4 5.39 7.68 9.76
C GLN A 4 5.14 8.13 11.21
N SER A 5 6.20 8.42 11.98
CA SER A 5 6.07 8.93 13.35
C SER A 5 5.45 10.31 13.40
N GLN A 6 5.83 11.20 12.48
CA GLN A 6 5.21 12.52 12.35
C GLN A 6 3.74 12.45 11.91
N ARG A 7 3.41 11.54 10.97
CA ARG A 7 2.04 11.42 10.44
C ARG A 7 1.04 10.87 11.45
N GLN A 8 1.41 9.81 12.18
CA GLN A 8 0.44 9.04 12.96
C GLN A 8 0.97 8.49 14.29
N GLY A 9 2.21 8.81 14.68
CA GLY A 9 2.79 8.38 15.95
C GLY A 9 3.05 6.86 16.09
N ALA A 10 2.83 6.08 15.03
CA ALA A 10 2.98 4.63 15.02
C ALA A 10 3.62 4.14 13.72
N LEU A 11 4.18 2.93 13.73
CA LEU A 11 4.77 2.34 12.53
C LEU A 11 3.69 2.01 11.50
N ASN A 12 4.02 2.07 10.22
CA ASN A 12 3.11 1.64 9.15
C ASN A 12 2.77 0.14 9.25
N SER A 13 3.67 -0.68 9.83
CA SER A 13 3.40 -2.09 10.17
C SER A 13 2.18 -2.27 11.08
N ASP A 14 1.94 -1.29 11.96
CA ASP A 14 0.99 -1.41 13.06
C ASP A 14 -0.39 -0.84 12.67
N ILE A 15 -0.52 -0.29 11.46
CA ILE A 15 -1.80 0.19 10.94
C ILE A 15 -2.75 -1.00 10.79
N LYS A 16 -3.86 -0.93 11.52
CA LYS A 16 -4.98 -1.88 11.43
C LYS A 16 -5.58 -1.85 10.03
N ALA A 17 -6.04 -3.01 9.56
CA ALA A 17 -6.62 -3.14 8.24
C ALA A 17 -7.73 -2.10 7.95
N SER A 18 -8.59 -1.85 8.94
CA SER A 18 -9.69 -0.88 8.84
C SER A 18 -9.25 0.57 8.67
N ALA A 19 -8.00 0.92 9.01
CA ALA A 19 -7.47 2.27 8.93
C ALA A 19 -6.51 2.47 7.72
N LEU A 20 -6.30 1.43 6.91
CA LEU A 20 -5.37 1.50 5.78
C LEU A 20 -5.87 2.42 4.66
N GLU A 21 -7.17 2.44 4.41
CA GLU A 21 -7.76 3.30 3.40
C GLU A 21 -7.56 4.78 3.75
N ASP A 22 -7.82 5.14 5.01
CA ASP A 22 -7.62 6.50 5.53
C ASP A 22 -6.14 6.88 5.54
N ALA A 23 -5.26 5.97 5.95
CA ALA A 23 -3.81 6.20 5.94
C ALA A 23 -3.27 6.44 4.52
N CYS A 24 -3.88 5.83 3.51
CA CYS A 24 -3.54 6.05 2.10
C CYS A 24 -4.27 7.25 1.48
N GLN A 25 -5.17 7.91 2.22
CA GLN A 25 -6.00 9.02 1.74
C GLN A 25 -6.67 8.67 0.40
N LEU A 26 -7.32 7.51 0.36
CA LEU A 26 -7.98 7.02 -0.84
C LEU A 26 -9.24 7.84 -1.13
N THR A 27 -9.11 8.83 -2.02
CA THR A 27 -10.26 9.48 -2.66
C THR A 27 -10.99 8.48 -3.55
N ASP A 28 -12.25 8.77 -3.91
CA ASP A 28 -13.05 7.86 -4.75
C ASP A 28 -12.36 7.49 -6.08
N ALA A 29 -11.66 8.45 -6.70
CA ALA A 29 -10.86 8.21 -7.90
C ALA A 29 -9.70 7.24 -7.65
N LYS A 30 -8.97 7.39 -6.53
CA LYS A 30 -7.88 6.48 -6.15
C LYS A 30 -8.42 5.09 -5.80
N LYS A 31 -9.58 5.01 -5.15
CA LYS A 31 -10.26 3.74 -4.88
C LYS A 31 -10.60 3.00 -6.17
N ALA A 32 -11.20 3.68 -7.15
CA ALA A 32 -11.54 3.08 -8.43
C ALA A 32 -10.32 2.54 -9.19
N MET A 33 -9.24 3.32 -9.25
CA MET A 33 -7.98 2.87 -9.86
C MET A 33 -7.38 1.68 -9.11
N LEU A 34 -7.35 1.74 -7.78
CA LEU A 34 -6.81 0.66 -6.96
C LEU A 34 -7.62 -0.63 -7.12
N VAL A 35 -8.95 -0.57 -7.14
CA VAL A 35 -9.82 -1.73 -7.36
C VAL A 35 -9.48 -2.38 -8.70
N LYS A 36 -9.40 -1.60 -9.77
CA LYS A 36 -9.03 -2.11 -11.10
C LYS A 36 -7.65 -2.79 -11.08
N LEU A 37 -6.65 -2.14 -10.48
CA LEU A 37 -5.31 -2.71 -10.34
C LEU A 37 -5.30 -4.04 -9.57
N LEU A 38 -6.05 -4.12 -8.47
CA LEU A 38 -6.13 -5.32 -7.64
C LEU A 38 -6.87 -6.46 -8.35
N GLU A 39 -7.90 -6.16 -9.14
CA GLU A 39 -8.64 -7.10 -9.98
C GLU A 39 -7.75 -7.67 -11.10
N ASP A 40 -7.06 -6.80 -11.83
CA ASP A 40 -6.12 -7.19 -12.90
C ASP A 40 -5.02 -8.13 -12.37
N LEU A 41 -4.59 -7.90 -11.13
CA LEU A 41 -3.56 -8.69 -10.45
C LEU A 41 -4.13 -9.88 -9.65
N LYS A 42 -5.45 -10.13 -9.69
CA LYS A 42 -6.13 -11.21 -8.96
C LYS A 42 -5.78 -11.25 -7.46
N VAL A 43 -5.71 -10.07 -6.84
CA VAL A 43 -5.26 -9.93 -5.45
C VAL A 43 -6.42 -10.17 -4.49
N SER A 44 -6.25 -11.08 -3.53
CA SER A 44 -7.21 -11.26 -2.44
C SER A 44 -7.28 -10.04 -1.52
N ALA A 45 -8.37 -9.87 -0.77
CA ALA A 45 -8.53 -8.80 0.23
C ALA A 45 -7.34 -8.69 1.21
N ARG A 46 -6.80 -9.82 1.67
CA ARG A 46 -5.59 -9.83 2.52
C ARG A 46 -4.36 -9.29 1.79
N GLY A 47 -4.22 -9.61 0.50
CA GLY A 47 -3.17 -9.07 -0.35
C GLY A 47 -3.33 -7.58 -0.60
N ALA A 48 -4.57 -7.08 -0.74
CA ALA A 48 -4.88 -5.67 -0.89
C ALA A 48 -4.43 -4.88 0.35
N HIS A 49 -4.76 -5.35 1.56
CA HIS A 49 -4.28 -4.71 2.80
C HIS A 49 -2.74 -4.66 2.89
N ARG A 50 -2.04 -5.70 2.42
CA ARG A 50 -0.57 -5.67 2.36
C ARG A 50 -0.07 -4.63 1.35
N ILE A 51 -0.70 -4.53 0.18
CA ILE A 51 -0.35 -3.53 -0.84
C ILE A 51 -0.56 -2.12 -0.29
N LEU A 52 -1.70 -1.83 0.32
CA LEU A 52 -1.98 -0.52 0.94
C LEU A 52 -0.91 -0.13 1.96
N ARG A 53 -0.56 -1.07 2.85
CA ARG A 53 0.46 -0.82 3.88
C ARG A 53 1.83 -0.55 3.27
N MET A 54 2.21 -1.32 2.26
CA MET A 54 3.52 -1.16 1.61
C MET A 54 3.56 0.12 0.77
N ALA A 55 2.48 0.44 0.05
CA ALA A 55 2.35 1.69 -0.69
C ALA A 55 2.44 2.92 0.23
N ARG A 56 1.83 2.88 1.43
CA ARG A 56 2.01 3.92 2.45
C ARG A 56 3.45 4.03 2.93
N THR A 57 4.14 2.91 3.07
CA THR A 57 5.55 2.88 3.46
C THR A 57 6.46 3.46 2.38
N ILE A 58 6.20 3.15 1.11
CA ILE A 58 6.92 3.70 -0.04
C ILE A 58 6.67 5.22 -0.12
N ALA A 59 5.42 5.67 0.00
CA ALA A 59 5.10 7.10 0.01
C ALA A 59 5.83 7.83 1.16
N ASP A 60 5.85 7.25 2.37
CA ASP A 60 6.60 7.81 3.49
C ASP A 60 8.12 7.79 3.29
N TYR A 61 8.64 6.87 2.47
CA TYR A 61 10.05 6.80 2.13
C TYR A 61 10.43 7.87 1.10
N ASP A 62 9.56 8.09 0.11
CA ASP A 62 9.72 9.11 -0.93
C ASP A 62 9.43 10.53 -0.43
N GLY A 63 8.85 10.65 0.76
CA GLY A 63 8.49 11.93 1.38
C GLY A 63 7.15 12.50 0.89
N ASP A 64 6.37 11.69 0.17
CA ASP A 64 5.07 12.07 -0.35
C ASP A 64 3.98 12.00 0.73
N THR A 65 3.23 13.08 0.86
CA THR A 65 2.09 13.15 1.79
C THR A 65 0.98 12.17 1.37
N GLU A 66 0.79 12.00 0.07
CA GLU A 66 -0.26 11.17 -0.51
C GLU A 66 0.27 9.86 -1.09
N VAL A 67 -0.54 8.80 -1.01
CA VAL A 67 -0.30 7.58 -1.77
C VAL A 67 -0.90 7.74 -3.17
N GLY A 68 -0.08 7.54 -4.20
CA GLY A 68 -0.46 7.62 -5.61
C GLY A 68 -0.27 6.29 -6.33
N GLU A 69 -0.66 6.26 -7.61
CA GLU A 69 -0.60 5.07 -8.48
C GLU A 69 0.79 4.41 -8.51
N ARG A 70 1.86 5.21 -8.61
CA ARG A 70 3.24 4.71 -8.61
C ARG A 70 3.56 3.86 -7.37
N HIS A 71 3.11 4.30 -6.20
CA HIS A 71 3.33 3.58 -4.94
C HIS A 71 2.55 2.26 -4.88
N PHE A 72 1.34 2.22 -5.45
CA PHE A 72 0.55 0.99 -5.51
C PHE A 72 1.15 -0.03 -6.49
N LEU A 73 1.59 0.43 -7.65
CA LEU A 73 2.26 -0.41 -8.66
C LEU A 73 3.55 -1.02 -8.10
N GLU A 74 4.35 -0.20 -7.42
CA GLU A 74 5.59 -0.67 -6.79
C GLU A 74 5.31 -1.63 -5.63
N ALA A 75 4.35 -1.32 -4.76
CA ALA A 75 3.93 -2.25 -3.70
C ALA A 75 3.43 -3.60 -4.26
N ALA A 76 2.72 -3.57 -5.39
CA ALA A 76 2.24 -4.76 -6.07
C ALA A 76 3.39 -5.58 -6.69
N SER A 77 4.40 -4.92 -7.28
CA SER A 77 5.55 -5.59 -7.92
C SER A 77 6.39 -6.35 -6.90
N TYR A 78 6.67 -5.76 -5.73
CA TYR A 78 7.37 -6.44 -4.64
C TYR A 78 6.64 -7.70 -4.16
N ARG A 79 5.29 -7.69 -4.16
CA ARG A 79 4.52 -8.91 -3.83
C ARG A 79 4.62 -9.98 -4.89
N ARG A 80 4.68 -9.60 -6.17
CA ARG A 80 4.86 -10.58 -7.25
C ARG A 80 6.24 -11.22 -7.15
N CYS A 81 7.26 -10.44 -6.77
CA CYS A 81 8.60 -10.94 -6.50
C CYS A 81 8.61 -11.89 -5.28
N ALA A 82 8.05 -11.47 -4.14
CA ALA A 82 8.00 -12.28 -2.92
C ALA A 82 7.16 -13.58 -3.06
N ALA A 83 6.15 -13.59 -3.94
CA ALA A 83 5.41 -14.81 -4.28
C ALA A 83 6.22 -15.76 -5.18
N MET A 84 7.21 -15.24 -5.92
CA MET A 84 8.10 -16.02 -6.78
C MET A 84 9.32 -16.56 -6.01
N GLU A 85 9.73 -15.90 -4.93
CA GLU A 85 10.78 -16.38 -4.01
C GLU A 85 10.38 -17.64 -3.20
N GLY A 86 9.08 -17.98 -3.14
CA GLY A 86 8.62 -19.24 -2.55
C GLY A 86 8.63 -20.44 -3.49
N LEU A 87 9.15 -20.27 -4.71
CA LEU A 87 9.14 -21.24 -5.81
C LEU A 87 10.56 -21.55 -6.36
N LEU A 88 11.60 -21.05 -5.68
CA LEU A 88 13.01 -21.38 -5.89
C LEU A 88 13.57 -22.03 -4.62
#